data_AF-A0A1G0HXW1-F1
#
_entry.id   AF-A0A1G0HXW1-F1
#
_cell.length_a   1.000
_cell.length_b   1.000
_cell.length_c   1.000
_cell.angle_alpha   90.00
_cell.angle_beta   90.00
_cell.angle_gamma   90.00
#
_symmetry.space_group_name_H-M   'P 1'
#
loop_
_entity.id
_entity.type
_entity.pdbx_description
1 polymer ?
#
loop_
_entity_poly.entity_id
_entity_poly.type
_entity_poly.pdbx_seq_one_letter_code
_entity_poly.pdbx_strand_id
1 'polypeptide(L)'
;MRLLAIAVTLVLAACATDRPAPEPIVRTVEVKVPVQVPCRPELGEEPAYPDTDEALAMAPDIFVGVQLLKSGRGLRIQRDREKTAALAGCAGAP
;
A
#
# COMPACT_ATOMS: atom_id res chain seq x y z
N MET A 1 69.89 21.69 33.88
CA MET A 1 69.13 22.07 32.65
C MET A 1 68.23 20.95 32.10
N ARG A 2 68.65 19.67 32.06
CA ARG A 2 67.78 18.56 31.58
C ARG A 2 66.47 18.38 32.35
N LEU A 3 66.50 18.49 33.68
CA LEU A 3 65.31 18.32 34.52
C LEU A 3 64.26 19.43 34.31
N LEU A 4 64.70 20.64 33.99
CA LEU A 4 63.80 21.76 33.70
C LEU A 4 63.06 21.55 32.38
N ALA A 5 63.75 21.01 31.37
CA ALA A 5 63.14 20.69 30.08
C ALA A 5 62.07 19.59 30.20
N ILE A 6 62.32 18.56 31.02
CA ILE A 6 61.37 17.46 31.26
C ILE A 6 60.11 17.97 31.98
N ALA A 7 60.29 18.83 33.00
CA ALA A 7 59.16 19.42 33.72
C ALA A 7 58.27 20.28 32.81
N VAL A 8 58.88 21.06 31.90
CA VAL A 8 58.13 21.87 30.93
C VAL A 8 57.34 20.99 29.97
N THR A 9 57.93 19.91 29.46
CA THR A 9 57.19 19.00 28.54
C THR A 9 56.01 18.28 29.20
N LEU A 10 56.11 17.97 30.49
CA LEU A 10 55.03 17.35 31.26
C LEU A 10 53.86 18.31 31.47
N VAL A 11 54.14 19.59 31.76
CA VAL A 11 53.10 20.62 31.92
C VAL A 11 52.38 20.92 30.60
N LEU A 12 53.09 20.91 29.47
CA LEU A 12 52.46 21.12 28.16
C LEU A 12 51.55 19.95 27.74
N ALA A 13 51.90 18.71 28.10
CA ALA A 13 51.08 17.54 27.78
C ALA A 13 49.78 17.48 28.60
N ALA A 14 49.78 17.97 29.84
CA ALA A 14 48.61 17.99 30.71
C ALA A 14 47.48 18.92 30.22
N CYS A 15 47.82 19.98 29.47
CA CYS A 15 46.81 20.89 28.92
C CYS A 15 46.05 20.31 27.70
N ALA A 16 46.53 19.20 27.12
CA ALA A 16 45.93 18.61 25.92
C ALA A 16 44.92 17.49 26.22
N THR A 17 44.85 16.99 27.46
CA THR A 17 44.14 15.76 27.80
C THR A 17 42.69 15.94 28.28
N ASP A 18 42.27 17.14 28.69
CA ASP A 18 40.97 17.35 29.35
C ASP A 18 39.90 18.01 28.47
N ARG A 19 39.81 17.69 27.17
CA ARG A 19 38.58 18.02 26.42
C ARG A 19 37.59 16.86 26.54
N PRO A 20 36.49 17.01 27.30
CA PRO A 20 35.40 16.05 27.23
C PRO A 20 34.89 16.02 25.79
N ALA A 21 34.66 14.82 25.26
CA ALA A 21 33.97 14.70 23.99
C ALA A 21 32.62 15.42 24.10
N PRO A 22 32.24 16.27 23.13
CA PRO A 22 30.96 16.96 23.18
C PRO A 22 29.82 15.94 23.28
N GLU A 23 28.85 16.21 24.15
CA GLU A 23 27.70 15.34 24.34
C GLU A 23 26.92 15.19 23.02
N PRO A 24 26.50 13.97 22.65
CA PRO A 24 25.76 13.75 21.42
C PRO A 24 24.41 14.46 21.46
N ILE A 25 24.13 15.29 20.43
CA ILE A 25 22.84 15.95 20.27
C ILE A 25 21.82 14.92 19.75
N VAL A 26 20.94 14.43 20.62
CA VAL A 26 19.85 13.54 20.23
C VAL A 26 18.76 14.38 19.53
N ARG A 27 18.49 14.06 18.26
CA ARG A 27 17.38 14.65 17.50
C ARG A 27 16.38 13.57 17.14
N THR A 28 15.13 13.73 17.59
CA THR A 28 14.01 12.95 17.09
C THR A 28 13.55 13.53 15.76
N VAL A 29 13.48 12.70 14.73
CA VAL A 29 13.02 13.07 13.39
C VAL A 29 11.75 12.28 13.10
N GLU A 30 10.70 12.97 12.66
CA GLU A 30 9.49 12.31 12.18
C GLU A 30 9.73 11.75 10.78
N VAL A 31 9.57 10.44 10.62
CA VAL A 31 9.70 9.75 9.34
C VAL A 31 8.33 9.30 8.88
N LYS A 32 7.84 9.85 7.77
CA LYS A 32 6.59 9.43 7.15
C LYS A 32 6.83 8.14 6.36
N VAL A 33 6.54 7.00 6.98
CA VAL A 33 6.57 5.69 6.31
C VAL A 33 5.28 5.53 5.51
N PRO A 34 5.34 5.23 4.19
CA PRO A 34 4.15 4.97 3.40
C PRO A 34 3.43 3.73 3.93
N VAL A 35 2.14 3.88 4.25
CA VAL A 35 1.27 2.77 4.64
C VAL A 35 0.58 2.25 3.40
N GLN A 36 0.74 0.97 3.11
CA GLN A 36 0.04 0.31 2.00
C GLN A 36 -1.46 0.27 2.33
N VAL A 37 -2.27 0.97 1.54
CA VAL A 37 -3.73 0.96 1.67
C VAL A 37 -4.33 -0.08 0.71
N PRO A 38 -5.35 -0.85 1.13
CA PRO A 38 -6.02 -1.78 0.22
C PRO A 38 -6.64 -1.04 -0.95
N CYS A 39 -6.43 -1.54 -2.17
CA CYS A 39 -7.12 -1.02 -3.34
C CYS A 39 -8.62 -1.34 -3.24
N ARG A 40 -9.46 -0.31 -3.34
CA ARG A 40 -10.93 -0.42 -3.31
C ARG A 40 -11.50 0.28 -4.53
N PRO A 41 -11.50 -0.39 -5.70
CA PRO A 41 -12.03 0.21 -6.91
C PRO A 41 -13.55 0.35 -6.83
N GLU A 42 -14.06 1.49 -7.29
CA GLU A 42 -15.50 1.72 -7.41
C GLU A 42 -16.00 1.05 -8.69
N LEU A 43 -16.79 -0.02 -8.51
CA LEU A 43 -17.32 -0.83 -9.60
C LEU A 43 -18.75 -0.44 -10.01
N GLY A 44 -19.33 0.59 -9.40
CA GLY A 44 -20.74 0.93 -9.59
C GLY A 44 -21.70 -0.12 -9.03
N GLU A 45 -22.99 0.08 -9.27
CA GLU A 45 -24.05 -0.79 -8.80
C GLU A 45 -23.98 -2.19 -9.45
N GLU A 46 -24.46 -3.20 -8.72
CA GLU A 46 -24.56 -4.56 -9.25
C GLU A 46 -25.69 -4.60 -10.32
N PRO A 47 -25.48 -5.23 -11.48
CA PRO A 47 -26.53 -5.33 -12.49
C PRO A 47 -27.75 -6.08 -11.97
N ALA A 48 -28.95 -5.62 -12.34
CA ALA A 48 -30.18 -6.37 -12.14
C ALA A 48 -30.22 -7.56 -13.13
N TYR A 49 -29.87 -8.76 -12.64
CA TYR A 49 -29.87 -9.96 -13.47
C TYR A 49 -31.31 -10.43 -13.77
N PRO A 50 -31.69 -10.58 -15.05
CA PRO A 50 -33.06 -10.94 -15.44
C PRO A 50 -33.37 -12.44 -15.23
N ASP A 51 -32.34 -13.28 -15.12
CA ASP A 51 -32.42 -14.73 -14.92
C ASP A 51 -32.50 -15.12 -13.43
N THR A 52 -33.39 -14.48 -12.67
CA THR A 52 -33.69 -14.90 -11.29
C THR A 52 -34.39 -16.25 -11.28
N ASP A 53 -34.26 -16.99 -10.18
CA ASP A 53 -34.93 -18.28 -10.02
C ASP A 53 -36.46 -18.13 -10.18
N GLU A 54 -37.03 -17.06 -9.64
CA GLU A 54 -38.45 -16.73 -9.79
C GLU A 54 -38.81 -16.43 -11.25
N ALA A 55 -38.03 -15.61 -11.96
CA ALA A 55 -38.30 -15.28 -13.36
C ALA A 55 -38.18 -16.51 -14.28
N LEU A 56 -37.22 -17.40 -14.01
CA LEU A 56 -37.07 -18.65 -14.75
C LEU A 56 -38.22 -19.62 -14.47
N ALA A 57 -38.67 -19.72 -13.22
CA ALA A 57 -39.82 -20.56 -12.85
C ALA A 57 -41.15 -20.05 -13.44
N MET A 58 -41.28 -18.73 -13.61
CA MET A 58 -42.45 -18.09 -14.22
C MET A 58 -42.37 -17.98 -15.74
N ALA A 59 -41.29 -18.45 -16.38
CA ALA A 59 -41.15 -18.34 -17.82
C ALA A 59 -42.26 -19.14 -18.53
N PRO A 60 -42.99 -18.53 -19.49
CA PRO A 60 -44.13 -19.17 -20.15
C PRO A 60 -43.73 -20.36 -21.03
N ASP A 61 -42.48 -20.38 -21.50
CA ASP A 61 -41.91 -21.46 -22.28
C ASP A 61 -40.37 -21.47 -22.18
N ILE A 62 -39.76 -22.52 -22.74
CA ILE A 62 -38.30 -22.70 -22.78
C ILE A 62 -37.61 -21.57 -23.54
N PHE A 63 -38.24 -21.04 -24.59
CA PHE A 63 -37.64 -20.00 -25.41
C PHE A 63 -37.46 -18.71 -24.61
N VAL A 64 -38.49 -18.28 -23.87
CA VAL A 64 -38.40 -17.14 -22.95
C VAL A 64 -37.39 -17.41 -21.83
N GLY A 65 -37.39 -18.61 -21.24
CA GLY A 65 -36.39 -18.98 -20.23
C GLY A 65 -34.95 -18.87 -20.75
N VAL A 66 -34.68 -19.33 -21.97
CA VAL A 66 -33.36 -19.22 -22.60
C VAL A 66 -32.98 -17.76 -22.89
N GLN A 67 -33.94 -16.90 -23.24
CA GLN A 67 -33.67 -15.47 -23.40
C GLN A 67 -33.22 -14.81 -22.09
N LEU A 68 -33.89 -15.12 -20.98
CA LEU A 68 -33.51 -14.65 -19.64
C LEU A 68 -32.07 -15.11 -19.31
N LEU A 69 -31.78 -16.41 -19.46
CA LEU A 69 -30.44 -16.96 -19.22
C LEU A 69 -29.36 -16.31 -20.09
N LYS A 70 -29.62 -16.08 -21.37
CA LYS A 70 -28.63 -15.46 -22.28
C LYS A 70 -28.40 -13.99 -21.95
N SER A 71 -29.45 -13.26 -21.58
CA SER A 71 -29.32 -11.86 -21.15
C SER A 71 -28.57 -11.75 -19.83
N GLY A 72 -28.88 -12.58 -18.83
CA GLY A 72 -28.14 -12.69 -17.57
C GLY A 72 -26.67 -13.04 -17.77
N ARG A 73 -26.37 -14.03 -18.63
CA ARG A 73 -25.00 -14.37 -19.01
C ARG A 73 -24.25 -13.19 -19.63
N GLY A 74 -24.91 -12.41 -20.49
CA GLY A 74 -24.33 -11.22 -21.09
C GLY A 74 -23.89 -10.19 -20.02
N LEU A 75 -24.75 -9.95 -19.04
CA LEU A 75 -24.46 -9.04 -17.93
C LEU A 75 -23.30 -9.54 -17.06
N ARG A 76 -23.25 -10.85 -16.74
CA ARG A 76 -22.14 -11.43 -15.95
C ARG A 76 -20.80 -11.28 -16.65
N ILE A 77 -20.75 -11.56 -17.96
CA ILE A 77 -19.53 -11.38 -18.76
C ILE A 77 -19.05 -9.93 -18.72
N GLN A 78 -19.97 -8.97 -18.84
CA GLN A 78 -19.61 -7.56 -18.77
C GLN A 78 -19.12 -7.16 -17.38
N ARG A 79 -19.79 -7.62 -16.32
CA ARG A 79 -19.39 -7.40 -14.93
C ARG A 79 -18.00 -7.97 -14.63
N ASP A 80 -17.69 -9.15 -15.15
CA ASP A 80 -16.37 -9.77 -14.97
C ASP A 80 -15.27 -8.99 -15.67
N ARG A 81 -15.55 -8.39 -16.84
CA ARG A 81 -14.60 -7.51 -17.54
C ARG A 81 -14.30 -6.26 -16.72
N GLU A 82 -15.32 -5.63 -16.14
CA GLU A 82 -15.16 -4.46 -15.27
C GLU A 82 -14.35 -4.80 -14.01
N LYS A 83 -14.68 -5.91 -13.34
CA LYS A 83 -13.93 -6.41 -12.19
C LYS A 83 -12.46 -6.69 -12.54
N THR A 84 -12.22 -7.33 -13.68
CA THR A 84 -10.87 -7.63 -14.17
C THR A 84 -10.09 -6.34 -14.44
N ALA A 85 -10.70 -5.37 -15.12
CA ALA A 85 -10.06 -4.08 -15.39
C ALA A 85 -9.74 -3.32 -14.10
N ALA A 86 -10.66 -3.31 -13.13
CA ALA A 86 -10.46 -2.70 -11.83
C ALA A 86 -9.32 -3.35 -11.04
N LEU A 87 -9.25 -4.67 -11.01
CA LEU A 87 -8.16 -5.42 -10.39
C LEU A 87 -6.81 -5.18 -11.08
N ALA A 88 -6.81 -5.05 -12.41
CA ALA A 88 -5.60 -4.70 -13.16
C ALA A 88 -5.10 -3.30 -12.79
N GLY A 89 -6.00 -2.32 -12.61
CA GLY A 89 -5.63 -1.00 -12.08
C GLY A 89 -5.05 -1.06 -10.67
N CYS A 90 -5.56 -1.94 -9.83
CA CYS A 90 -5.05 -2.15 -8.46
C CYS A 90 -3.67 -2.82 -8.40
N ALA A 91 -3.32 -3.66 -9.38
CA ALA A 91 -2.05 -4.39 -9.39
C ALA A 91 -0.83 -3.47 -9.65
N GLY A 92 -1.07 -2.21 -10.03
CA GLY A 92 -0.03 -1.29 -10.51
C GLY A 92 0.34 -1.59 -11.96
N ALA A 93 0.48 -0.55 -12.79
CA ALA A 93 1.18 -0.70 -14.07
C ALA A 93 2.62 -1.20 -13.79
N PRO A 94 3.22 -2.03 -14.67
CA PRO A 94 4.60 -2.48 -14.51
C PRO A 94 5.59 -1.32 -14.38
#